data_AF-A0A6G4AEW0-F1
#
_entry.id   AF-A0A6G4AEW0-F1
#
_cell.length_a   1.000
_cell.length_b   1.000
_cell.length_c   1.000
_cell.angle_alpha   90.00
_cell.angle_beta   90.00
_cell.angle_gamma   90.00
#
_symmetry.space_group_name_H-M   'P 1'
#
loop_
_entity.id
_entity.type
_entity.pdbx_description
1 polymer ?
#
loop_
_entity_poly.entity_id
_entity_poly.type
_entity_poly.pdbx_seq_one_letter_code
_entity_poly.pdbx_strand_id
1 'polypeptide(L)'
;MDTPVSPWASTLFNDEQTARTVRERIGQALVDMQANARASQQEAEVTSTQVHGVARYRGAFERVSAQLADIPGAQLVKPNGFQFDLVRIGSGLLYPFCFTKKDANVRTAKIQNVWSVIRELFAFAPPSQQADLFGEYGFDPSGVELRPRLAALPEGTRLVLVPFACNAAGLLKPYWGVAALADESGTLEWIVDPEPLPLADAPTPKLTIPQQVAGHPGFDQGEQPIVELAPRSNAERKLGVPPVTEAAPVEPLANESDEN
;
A
#
# COMPACT_ATOMS: atom_id res chain seq x y z
N MET A 1 -21.42 -15.35 7.11
CA MET A 1 -21.97 -14.70 8.32
C MET A 1 -21.22 -13.40 8.49
N ASP A 2 -21.93 -12.28 8.38
CA ASP A 2 -21.38 -10.94 8.51
C ASP A 2 -20.84 -10.78 9.93
N THR A 3 -19.52 -10.69 10.09
CA THR A 3 -18.92 -10.64 11.44
C THR A 3 -18.95 -9.18 11.88
N PRO A 4 -19.72 -8.83 12.93
CA PRO A 4 -19.86 -7.46 13.36
C PRO A 4 -18.49 -6.86 13.68
N VAL A 5 -18.30 -5.59 13.32
CA VAL A 5 -17.08 -4.86 13.62
C VAL A 5 -17.13 -4.45 15.08
N SER A 6 -15.99 -4.51 15.75
CA SER A 6 -15.89 -4.14 17.15
C SER A 6 -16.16 -2.64 17.38
N PRO A 7 -16.64 -2.27 18.59
CA PRO A 7 -16.95 -0.88 18.91
C PRO A 7 -15.76 0.07 18.81
N TRP A 8 -14.55 -0.40 19.16
CA TRP A 8 -13.34 0.41 19.08
C TRP A 8 -13.01 0.79 17.63
N ALA A 9 -13.14 -0.16 16.70
CA ALA A 9 -12.83 0.06 15.29
C ALA A 9 -13.85 1.02 14.67
N SER A 10 -15.13 0.83 14.97
CA SER A 10 -16.20 1.72 14.51
C SER A 10 -16.03 3.16 15.02
N THR A 11 -15.52 3.33 16.24
CA THR A 11 -15.21 4.67 16.80
C THR A 11 -14.00 5.31 16.11
N LEU A 12 -12.96 4.51 15.86
CA LEU A 12 -11.68 4.99 15.34
C LEU A 12 -11.72 5.30 13.83
N PHE A 13 -12.56 4.59 13.08
CA PHE A 13 -12.82 4.81 11.65
C PHE A 13 -14.14 5.57 11.40
N ASN A 14 -14.62 6.34 12.39
CA ASN A 14 -15.82 7.19 12.40
C ASN A 14 -17.18 6.46 12.36
N ASP A 15 -17.31 5.35 11.64
CA ASP A 15 -18.54 4.58 11.54
C ASP A 15 -18.28 3.07 11.29
N GLU A 16 -19.29 2.23 11.55
CA GLU A 16 -19.19 0.77 11.41
C GLU A 16 -18.96 0.34 9.96
N GLN A 17 -19.58 1.01 8.99
CA GLN A 17 -19.49 0.65 7.58
C GLN A 17 -18.08 0.91 7.03
N THR A 18 -17.51 2.07 7.36
CA THR A 18 -16.12 2.41 7.05
C THR A 18 -15.17 1.44 7.74
N ALA A 19 -15.35 1.16 9.03
CA ALA A 19 -14.51 0.21 9.75
C ALA A 19 -14.55 -1.20 9.14
N ARG A 20 -15.73 -1.65 8.69
CA ARG A 20 -15.89 -2.94 7.99
C ARG A 20 -15.16 -2.96 6.66
N THR A 21 -15.33 -1.89 5.87
CA THR A 21 -14.65 -1.74 4.58
C THR A 21 -13.14 -1.75 4.77
N VAL A 22 -12.61 -1.00 5.74
CA VAL A 22 -11.18 -1.00 6.07
C VAL A 22 -10.71 -2.40 6.45
N ARG A 23 -11.44 -3.10 7.32
CA ARG A 23 -11.13 -4.47 7.76
C ARG A 23 -11.01 -5.45 6.59
N GLU A 24 -11.98 -5.44 5.68
CA GLU A 24 -12.01 -6.32 4.51
C GLU A 24 -10.88 -5.98 3.52
N ARG A 25 -10.67 -4.70 3.25
CA ARG A 25 -9.67 -4.25 2.28
C ARG A 25 -8.23 -4.43 2.75
N ILE A 26 -7.96 -4.33 4.06
CA ILE A 26 -6.66 -4.74 4.62
C ILE A 26 -6.45 -6.25 4.38
N GLY A 27 -7.49 -7.06 4.60
CA GLY A 27 -7.46 -8.50 4.30
C GLY A 27 -7.07 -8.78 2.85
N GLN A 28 -7.77 -8.15 1.89
CA GLN A 28 -7.46 -8.24 0.46
C GLN A 28 -6.04 -7.76 0.14
N ALA A 29 -5.61 -6.64 0.71
CA ALA A 29 -4.27 -6.08 0.50
C ALA A 29 -3.17 -7.07 0.90
N LEU A 30 -3.34 -7.79 2.02
CA LEU A 30 -2.37 -8.77 2.48
C LEU A 30 -2.36 -10.04 1.60
N VAL A 31 -3.51 -10.46 1.07
CA VAL A 31 -3.60 -11.54 0.08
C VAL A 31 -2.88 -11.15 -1.21
N ASP A 32 -3.13 -9.94 -1.72
CA ASP A 32 -2.49 -9.40 -2.93
C ASP A 32 -0.97 -9.27 -2.75
N MET A 33 -0.54 -8.80 -1.58
CA MET A 33 0.86 -8.71 -1.19
C MET A 33 1.55 -10.07 -1.23
N GLN A 34 0.91 -11.11 -0.66
CA GLN A 34 1.50 -12.45 -0.65
C GLN A 34 1.51 -13.08 -2.04
N ALA A 35 0.46 -12.91 -2.83
CA ALA A 35 0.42 -13.38 -4.22
C ALA A 35 1.55 -12.75 -5.03
N ASN A 36 1.77 -11.45 -4.87
CA ASN A 36 2.87 -10.74 -5.52
C ASN A 36 4.25 -11.25 -5.05
N ALA A 37 4.45 -11.41 -3.74
CA ALA A 37 5.72 -11.87 -3.19
C ALA A 37 6.07 -13.30 -3.66
N ARG A 38 5.07 -14.18 -3.83
CA ARG A 38 5.25 -15.52 -4.40
C ARG A 38 5.60 -15.48 -5.87
N ALA A 39 4.89 -14.68 -6.68
CA ALA A 39 5.19 -14.50 -8.10
C ALA A 39 6.62 -14.00 -8.31
N SER A 40 7.04 -12.96 -7.57
CA SER A 40 8.41 -12.43 -7.65
C SER A 40 9.48 -13.46 -7.26
N GLN A 41 9.21 -14.32 -6.27
CA GLN A 41 10.13 -15.39 -5.89
C GLN A 41 10.24 -16.47 -6.98
N GLN A 42 9.14 -16.79 -7.65
CA GLN A 42 9.11 -17.76 -8.75
C GLN A 42 9.84 -17.23 -9.98
N GLU A 43 9.60 -15.98 -10.35
CA GLU A 43 10.23 -15.29 -11.49
C GLU A 43 11.73 -15.07 -11.31
N ALA A 44 12.18 -14.85 -10.07
CA ALA A 44 13.60 -14.61 -9.81
C ALA A 44 14.48 -15.87 -9.95
N GLU A 45 13.88 -17.06 -9.99
CA GLU A 45 14.56 -18.37 -10.16
C GLU A 45 15.76 -18.58 -9.21
N VAL A 46 15.71 -17.99 -8.02
CA VAL A 46 16.76 -18.10 -6.99
C VAL A 46 16.29 -18.93 -5.80
N THR A 47 17.24 -19.65 -5.19
CA THR A 47 16.98 -20.46 -3.98
C THR A 47 16.85 -19.61 -2.71
N SER A 48 17.35 -18.37 -2.73
CA SER A 48 17.27 -17.44 -1.60
C SER A 48 15.86 -16.92 -1.39
N THR A 49 15.39 -16.91 -0.14
CA THR A 49 14.07 -16.34 0.25
C THR A 49 14.09 -14.82 0.44
N GLN A 50 15.21 -14.16 0.13
CA GLN A 50 15.33 -12.71 0.24
C GLN A 50 14.38 -11.97 -0.70
N VAL A 51 14.15 -12.49 -1.91
CA VAL A 51 13.23 -11.88 -2.89
C VAL A 51 11.80 -11.84 -2.33
N HIS A 52 11.30 -12.98 -1.83
CA HIS A 52 10.02 -13.04 -1.12
C HIS A 52 9.98 -12.06 0.07
N GLY A 53 11.03 -12.02 0.89
CA GLY A 53 11.11 -11.16 2.07
C GLY A 53 11.00 -9.67 1.74
N VAL A 54 11.72 -9.20 0.72
CA VAL A 54 11.70 -7.80 0.27
C VAL A 54 10.38 -7.45 -0.39
N ALA A 55 9.88 -8.30 -1.30
CA ALA A 55 8.60 -8.09 -1.98
C ALA A 55 7.43 -8.06 -0.98
N ARG A 56 7.44 -8.95 0.02
CA ARG A 56 6.47 -8.98 1.13
C ARG A 56 6.55 -7.71 1.98
N TYR A 57 7.75 -7.27 2.34
CA TYR A 57 7.93 -6.07 3.17
C TYR A 57 7.39 -4.81 2.48
N ARG A 58 7.81 -4.55 1.24
CA ARG A 58 7.34 -3.39 0.45
C ARG A 58 5.84 -3.50 0.13
N GLY A 59 5.42 -4.68 -0.33
CA GLY A 59 4.05 -4.95 -0.72
C GLY A 59 3.06 -4.79 0.43
N ALA A 60 3.46 -5.01 1.69
CA ALA A 60 2.56 -4.84 2.83
C ALA A 60 2.10 -3.38 2.98
N PHE A 61 2.97 -2.41 2.68
CA PHE A 61 2.60 -1.00 2.71
C PHE A 61 1.93 -0.57 1.41
N GLU A 62 2.54 -0.88 0.26
CA GLU A 62 2.06 -0.46 -1.06
C GLU A 62 0.68 -1.02 -1.41
N ARG A 63 0.36 -2.25 -0.99
CA ARG A 63 -0.96 -2.85 -1.24
C ARG A 63 -2.02 -2.32 -0.30
N VAL A 64 -1.65 -2.08 0.97
CA VAL A 64 -2.58 -1.48 1.94
C VAL A 64 -2.91 -0.04 1.52
N SER A 65 -1.92 0.74 1.08
CA SER A 65 -2.18 2.09 0.56
C SER A 65 -3.04 2.07 -0.69
N ALA A 66 -2.74 1.20 -1.67
CA ALA A 66 -3.53 1.11 -2.90
C ALA A 66 -4.97 0.67 -2.65
N GLN A 67 -5.20 -0.33 -1.79
CA GLN A 67 -6.55 -0.85 -1.51
C GLN A 67 -7.42 0.12 -0.70
N LEU A 68 -6.82 1.03 0.06
CA LEU A 68 -7.54 1.96 0.94
C LEU A 68 -7.61 3.39 0.39
N ALA A 69 -6.93 3.70 -0.71
CA ALA A 69 -6.81 5.06 -1.23
C ALA A 69 -8.14 5.70 -1.67
N ASP A 70 -9.10 4.89 -2.14
CA ASP A 70 -10.43 5.30 -2.60
C ASP A 70 -11.48 5.32 -1.49
N ILE A 71 -11.13 4.95 -0.25
CA ILE A 71 -12.05 5.07 0.88
C ILE A 71 -12.22 6.56 1.23
N PRO A 72 -13.46 7.06 1.38
CA PRO A 72 -13.69 8.43 1.81
C PRO A 72 -12.95 8.78 3.10
N GLY A 73 -12.19 9.87 3.08
CA GLY A 73 -11.40 10.32 4.23
C GLY A 73 -10.06 9.58 4.41
N ALA A 74 -9.66 8.71 3.49
CA ALA A 74 -8.31 8.16 3.47
C ALA A 74 -7.27 9.22 3.12
N GLN A 75 -6.20 9.26 3.90
CA GLN A 75 -5.08 10.15 3.71
C GLN A 75 -3.78 9.35 3.71
N LEU A 76 -2.96 9.56 2.68
CA LEU A 76 -1.61 9.00 2.63
C LEU A 76 -0.66 9.91 3.41
N VAL A 77 -0.01 9.33 4.40
CA VAL A 77 0.92 9.99 5.31
C VAL A 77 2.29 9.38 5.09
N LYS A 78 3.25 10.17 4.60
CA LYS A 78 4.64 9.73 4.44
C LYS A 78 5.51 10.31 5.55
N PRO A 79 5.88 9.53 6.58
CA PRO A 79 6.82 10.00 7.59
C PRO A 79 8.18 10.35 6.95
N ASN A 80 8.80 11.44 7.38
CA ASN A 80 10.11 11.83 6.85
C ASN A 80 11.15 10.73 7.17
N GLY A 81 11.86 10.23 6.15
CA GLY A 81 12.84 9.14 6.31
C GLY A 81 12.23 7.73 6.31
N PHE A 82 10.91 7.61 6.23
CA PHE A 82 10.24 6.33 5.95
C PHE A 82 9.99 6.20 4.45
N GLN A 83 10.19 4.99 3.93
CA GLN A 83 10.15 4.74 2.49
C GLN A 83 8.72 4.66 1.93
N PHE A 84 7.75 4.32 2.78
CA PHE A 84 6.39 4.00 2.36
C PHE A 84 5.37 5.02 2.89
N ASP A 85 4.23 5.07 2.22
CA ASP A 85 3.07 5.81 2.68
C ASP A 85 2.27 4.95 3.68
N LEU A 86 1.94 5.53 4.83
CA LEU A 86 0.99 4.98 5.78
C LEU A 86 -0.40 5.53 5.47
N VAL A 87 -1.42 4.74 5.74
CA VAL A 87 -2.81 5.16 5.50
C VAL A 87 -3.41 5.61 6.81
N ARG A 88 -3.97 6.83 6.82
CA ARG A 88 -4.81 7.34 7.88
C ARG A 88 -6.27 7.38 7.41
N ILE A 89 -7.18 6.79 8.17
CA ILE A 89 -8.63 6.87 7.94
C ILE A 89 -9.28 7.21 9.27
N GLY A 90 -10.09 8.27 9.31
CA GLY A 90 -10.62 8.81 10.57
C GLY A 90 -9.48 9.16 11.52
N SER A 91 -9.46 8.55 12.70
CA SER A 91 -8.38 8.67 13.68
C SER A 91 -7.36 7.53 13.60
N GLY A 92 -7.54 6.53 12.74
CA GLY A 92 -6.65 5.39 12.64
C GLY A 92 -5.49 5.56 11.69
N LEU A 93 -4.25 5.48 12.18
CA LEU A 93 -3.04 5.37 11.37
C LEU A 93 -2.60 3.91 11.30
N LEU A 94 -2.65 3.31 10.10
CA LEU A 94 -2.39 1.89 9.88
C LEU A 94 -0.90 1.59 9.70
N TYR A 95 -0.38 0.61 10.45
CA TYR A 95 0.99 0.12 10.34
C TYR A 95 1.04 -1.41 10.19
N PRO A 96 1.21 -1.93 8.95
CA PRO A 96 1.36 -3.36 8.70
C PRO A 96 2.77 -3.86 8.97
N PHE A 97 2.90 -5.01 9.64
CA PHE A 97 4.19 -5.65 9.84
C PHE A 97 4.08 -7.17 9.97
N CYS A 98 5.14 -7.88 9.57
CA CYS A 98 5.21 -9.33 9.71
C CYS A 98 5.91 -9.69 11.02
N PHE A 99 5.17 -10.24 11.98
CA PHE A 99 5.73 -10.56 13.29
C PHE A 99 6.40 -11.94 13.34
N THR A 100 6.00 -12.86 12.46
CA THR A 100 6.54 -14.23 12.45
C THR A 100 6.37 -14.90 11.07
N LYS A 101 7.19 -15.93 10.82
CA LYS A 101 7.07 -16.82 9.65
C LYS A 101 6.38 -18.15 9.97
N LYS A 102 5.97 -18.35 11.22
CA LYS A 102 5.34 -19.57 11.76
C LYS A 102 3.95 -19.26 12.27
N ASP A 103 3.10 -20.26 12.44
CA ASP A 103 1.84 -20.08 13.16
C ASP A 103 2.14 -19.86 14.65
N ALA A 104 1.97 -18.62 15.11
CA ALA A 104 2.27 -18.20 16.47
C ALA A 104 1.19 -17.23 16.96
N ASN A 105 1.05 -17.13 18.28
CA ASN A 105 0.06 -16.25 18.89
C ASN A 105 0.42 -14.78 18.65
N VAL A 106 -0.52 -14.00 18.13
CA VAL A 106 -0.35 -12.55 17.90
C VAL A 106 -0.09 -11.78 19.21
N ARG A 107 -0.51 -12.28 20.36
CA ARG A 107 -0.21 -11.67 21.66
C ARG A 107 1.28 -11.64 21.99
N THR A 108 2.08 -12.50 21.37
CA THR A 108 3.54 -12.49 21.50
C THR A 108 4.22 -11.75 20.34
N ALA A 109 3.47 -10.97 19.54
CA ALA A 109 4.04 -10.20 18.45
C ALA A 109 5.01 -9.15 18.98
N LYS A 110 6.13 -9.01 18.27
CA LYS A 110 7.22 -8.11 18.60
C LYS A 110 7.65 -7.37 17.35
N ILE A 111 7.82 -6.06 17.44
CA ILE A 111 8.40 -5.30 16.34
C ILE A 111 9.90 -5.49 16.36
N GLN A 112 10.43 -5.99 15.24
CA GLN A 112 11.87 -6.15 15.07
C GLN A 112 12.46 -4.79 14.74
N ASN A 113 13.52 -4.40 15.46
CA ASN A 113 14.27 -3.15 15.26
C ASN A 113 13.41 -1.89 15.44
N VAL A 114 13.20 -1.46 16.68
CA VAL A 114 12.52 -0.20 17.02
C VAL A 114 13.44 1.00 16.78
N TRP A 115 13.63 1.34 15.52
CA TRP A 115 14.29 2.56 15.06
C TRP A 115 13.42 3.82 15.25
N SER A 116 14.02 5.00 15.08
CA SER A 116 13.42 6.31 15.41
C SER A 116 12.03 6.52 14.82
N VAL A 117 11.82 6.23 13.53
CA VAL A 117 10.51 6.37 12.90
C VAL A 117 9.44 5.52 13.59
N ILE A 118 9.77 4.30 14.02
CA ILE A 118 8.81 3.43 14.71
C ILE A 118 8.50 3.97 16.10
N ARG A 119 9.50 4.48 16.82
CA ARG A 119 9.28 5.17 18.10
C ARG A 119 8.31 6.33 17.94
N GLU A 120 8.48 7.13 16.89
CA GLU A 120 7.58 8.25 16.56
C GLU A 120 6.15 7.77 16.27
N LEU A 121 5.96 6.64 15.58
CA LEU A 121 4.63 6.06 15.39
C LEU A 121 3.98 5.66 16.72
N PHE A 122 4.75 5.14 17.67
CA PHE A 122 4.25 4.79 19.00
C PHE A 122 3.91 5.99 19.89
N ALA A 123 4.27 7.23 19.51
CA ALA A 123 3.73 8.42 20.16
C ALA A 123 2.20 8.58 19.93
N PHE A 124 1.67 7.95 18.88
CA PHE A 124 0.22 7.87 18.61
C PHE A 124 -0.44 6.64 19.24
N ALA A 125 0.32 5.77 19.90
CA ALA A 125 -0.24 4.66 20.67
C ALA A 125 -0.67 5.15 22.06
N PRO A 126 -1.68 4.52 22.68
CA PRO A 126 -1.91 4.70 24.11
C PRO A 126 -0.64 4.33 24.91
N PRO A 127 -0.43 4.96 26.08
CA PRO A 127 0.69 4.59 26.96
C PRO A 127 0.53 3.16 27.47
N SER A 128 1.66 2.51 27.75
CA SER A 128 1.71 1.21 28.42
C SER A 128 1.01 1.28 29.79
N GLN A 129 0.19 0.28 30.11
CA GLN A 129 -0.48 0.16 31.42
C GLN A 129 0.34 -0.69 32.40
N GLN A 130 1.30 -1.47 31.89
CA GLN A 130 2.28 -2.12 32.74
C GLN A 130 3.19 -1.07 33.35
N ALA A 131 2.83 -0.65 34.56
CA ALA A 131 3.71 0.10 35.44
C ALA A 131 5.00 -0.70 35.59
N ASP A 132 6.10 -0.12 35.11
CA ASP A 132 7.41 -0.68 35.34
C ASP A 132 7.63 -0.71 36.85
N LEU A 133 7.60 -1.91 37.45
CA LEU A 133 7.78 -2.11 38.88
C LEU A 133 9.15 -1.56 39.35
N PHE A 134 10.06 -1.27 38.42
CA PHE A 134 11.39 -0.72 38.66
C PHE A 134 11.65 0.63 37.96
N GLY A 135 10.68 1.19 37.24
CA GLY A 135 10.72 2.57 36.72
C GLY A 135 11.80 2.96 35.71
N GLU A 136 12.58 2.01 35.15
CA GLU A 136 13.78 2.30 34.34
C GLU A 136 13.73 1.83 32.88
N TYR A 137 12.72 1.06 32.45
CA TYR A 137 12.68 0.39 31.14
C TYR A 137 11.39 0.59 30.33
N GLY A 138 10.38 1.26 30.89
CA GLY A 138 9.14 1.58 30.17
C GLY A 138 9.37 2.58 29.03
N PHE A 139 8.75 2.35 27.87
CA PHE A 139 8.75 3.34 26.79
C PHE A 139 7.82 4.51 27.14
N ASP A 140 8.37 5.73 27.20
CA ASP A 140 7.60 6.96 27.37
C ASP A 140 7.28 7.61 26.00
N PRO A 141 6.01 7.60 25.54
CA PRO A 141 5.61 8.22 24.28
C PRO A 141 5.70 9.76 24.31
N SER A 142 5.67 10.40 25.48
CA SER A 142 5.59 11.86 25.60
C SER A 142 6.92 12.57 25.32
N GLY A 143 8.04 11.87 25.48
CA GLY A 143 9.39 12.38 25.18
C GLY A 143 9.83 12.24 23.73
N VAL A 144 8.97 11.71 22.84
CA VAL A 144 9.36 11.43 21.45
C VAL A 144 9.15 12.66 20.56
N GLU A 145 10.24 13.19 20.02
CA GLU A 145 10.18 14.29 19.04
C GLU A 145 9.65 13.81 17.70
N LEU A 146 8.50 14.35 17.28
CA LEU A 146 7.85 13.98 16.03
C LEU A 146 8.40 14.77 14.85
N ARG A 147 8.68 14.06 13.75
CA ARG A 147 9.02 14.70 12.47
C ARG A 147 7.83 15.51 11.92
N PRO A 148 8.08 16.54 11.08
CA PRO A 148 7.04 17.47 10.61
C PRO A 148 5.78 16.81 10.03
N ARG A 149 5.95 15.74 9.24
CA ARG A 149 4.81 15.02 8.64
C ARG A 149 3.96 14.25 9.65
N LEU A 150 4.57 13.74 10.71
CA LEU A 150 3.84 13.08 11.80
C LEU A 150 3.26 14.11 12.78
N ALA A 151 4.01 15.18 13.09
CA ALA A 151 3.54 16.27 13.94
C ALA A 151 2.34 17.03 13.36
N ALA A 152 2.20 17.05 12.03
CA ALA A 152 1.04 17.65 11.35
C ALA A 152 -0.23 16.79 11.38
N LEU A 153 -0.19 15.59 11.96
CA LEU A 153 -1.37 14.75 12.08
C LEU A 153 -2.38 15.34 13.07
N PRO A 154 -3.69 15.25 12.81
CA PRO A 154 -4.70 15.76 13.71
C PRO A 154 -4.62 15.13 15.10
N GLU A 155 -4.94 15.94 16.12
CA GLU A 155 -5.10 15.47 17.48
C GLU A 155 -6.11 14.31 17.55
N GLY A 156 -5.84 13.34 18.42
CA GLY A 156 -6.66 12.14 18.53
C GLY A 156 -6.33 11.04 17.51
N THR A 157 -5.32 11.24 16.63
CA THR A 157 -4.78 10.15 15.81
C THR A 157 -4.24 9.01 16.70
N ARG A 158 -4.52 7.77 16.31
CA ARG A 158 -4.20 6.54 17.02
C ARG A 158 -3.51 5.55 16.10
N LEU A 159 -2.41 4.98 16.58
CA LEU A 159 -1.70 3.92 15.87
C LEU A 159 -2.52 2.62 15.93
N VAL A 160 -2.81 2.05 14.75
CA VAL A 160 -3.41 0.73 14.60
C VAL A 160 -2.38 -0.18 13.95
N LEU A 161 -2.02 -1.23 14.67
CA LEU A 161 -1.09 -2.23 14.20
C LEU A 161 -1.82 -3.29 13.39
N VAL A 162 -1.23 -3.70 12.28
CA VAL A 162 -1.71 -4.81 11.44
C VAL A 162 -0.62 -5.90 11.41
N PRO A 163 -0.47 -6.68 12.51
CA PRO A 163 0.46 -7.80 12.53
C PRO A 163 -0.05 -8.94 11.66
N PHE A 164 0.84 -9.56 10.88
CA PHE A 164 0.54 -10.77 10.15
C PHE A 164 1.66 -11.81 10.23
N ALA A 165 1.27 -13.08 10.20
CA ALA A 165 2.17 -14.21 10.09
C ALA A 165 2.24 -14.67 8.62
N CYS A 166 3.43 -14.72 8.02
CA CYS A 166 3.57 -15.02 6.60
C CYS A 166 4.92 -15.68 6.29
N ASN A 167 4.89 -16.69 5.41
CA ASN A 167 6.07 -17.34 4.88
C ASN A 167 5.95 -17.54 3.36
N ALA A 168 6.93 -18.22 2.75
CA ALA A 168 6.93 -18.46 1.31
C ALA A 168 5.76 -19.36 0.84
N ALA A 169 5.21 -20.20 1.73
CA ALA A 169 4.07 -21.06 1.41
C ALA A 169 2.75 -20.27 1.41
N GLY A 170 2.60 -19.27 2.28
CA GLY A 170 1.36 -18.55 2.40
C GLY A 170 1.32 -17.46 3.48
N LEU A 171 0.25 -16.68 3.41
CA LEU A 171 -0.22 -15.85 4.51
C LEU A 171 -0.96 -16.76 5.49
N LEU A 172 -0.58 -16.74 6.75
CA LEU A 172 -1.11 -17.64 7.78
C LEU A 172 -2.29 -17.00 8.52
N LYS A 173 -2.01 -15.96 9.30
CA LYS A 173 -3.02 -15.27 10.13
C LYS A 173 -2.68 -13.78 10.23
N PRO A 174 -3.52 -12.91 9.67
CA PRO A 174 -3.47 -11.48 9.93
C PRO A 174 -4.41 -11.08 11.07
N TYR A 175 -3.99 -10.07 11.81
CA TYR A 175 -4.80 -9.44 12.84
C TYR A 175 -4.68 -7.92 12.73
N TRP A 176 -5.57 -7.21 13.42
CA TRP A 176 -5.43 -5.78 13.68
C TRP A 176 -5.73 -5.47 15.14
N GLY A 177 -5.22 -4.36 15.65
CA GLY A 177 -5.52 -3.91 16.99
C GLY A 177 -4.67 -2.72 17.40
N VAL A 178 -4.84 -2.31 18.65
CA VAL A 178 -4.12 -1.18 19.24
C VAL A 178 -3.22 -1.72 20.35
N ALA A 179 -1.93 -1.46 20.25
CA ALA A 179 -0.95 -1.85 21.26
C ALA A 179 -0.05 -0.67 21.62
N ALA A 180 0.33 -0.61 22.88
CA ALA A 180 1.43 0.21 23.35
C ALA A 180 2.76 -0.50 23.13
N LEU A 181 3.84 0.27 23.06
CA LEU A 181 5.18 -0.27 23.14
C LEU A 181 5.52 -0.44 24.63
N ALA A 182 5.78 -1.67 25.06
CA ALA A 182 6.11 -1.95 26.46
C ALA A 182 7.56 -1.54 26.78
N ASP A 183 8.48 -1.81 25.83
CA ASP A 183 9.91 -1.59 26.00
C ASP A 183 10.59 -1.18 24.67
N GLU A 184 11.81 -0.64 24.75
CA GLU A 184 12.62 -0.33 23.55
C GLU A 184 13.01 -1.57 22.74
N SER A 185 12.83 -2.77 23.30
CA SER A 185 13.15 -4.02 22.60
C SER A 185 12.12 -4.36 21.52
N GLY A 186 10.93 -3.76 21.55
CA GLY A 186 9.86 -3.98 20.56
C GLY A 186 8.68 -4.80 21.09
N THR A 187 8.64 -5.11 22.39
CA THR A 187 7.55 -5.88 23.00
C THR A 187 6.26 -5.06 22.97
N LEU A 188 5.16 -5.68 22.56
CA LEU A 188 3.86 -5.02 22.45
C LEU A 188 2.96 -5.38 23.63
N GLU A 189 2.34 -4.36 24.23
CA GLU A 189 1.24 -4.53 25.17
C GLU A 189 -0.08 -4.22 24.46
N TRP A 190 -0.93 -5.23 24.28
CA TRP A 190 -2.22 -5.07 23.60
C TRP A 190 -3.22 -4.37 24.51
N ILE A 191 -3.53 -3.11 24.21
CA ILE A 191 -4.57 -2.33 24.91
C ILE A 191 -5.96 -2.70 24.39
N VAL A 192 -6.04 -2.98 23.09
CA VAL A 192 -7.20 -3.56 22.45
C VAL A 192 -6.79 -4.94 21.95
N ASP A 193 -7.59 -5.95 22.30
CA ASP A 193 -7.32 -7.32 21.91
C ASP A 193 -7.22 -7.46 20.38
N PRO A 194 -6.17 -8.11 19.86
CA PRO A 194 -5.97 -8.24 18.43
C PRO A 194 -7.05 -9.13 17.82
N GLU A 195 -7.79 -8.57 16.86
CA GLU A 195 -8.88 -9.25 16.17
C GLU A 195 -8.42 -9.81 14.83
N PRO A 196 -8.88 -11.00 14.43
CA PRO A 196 -8.53 -11.58 13.16
C PRO A 196 -9.13 -10.77 12.00
N LEU A 197 -8.31 -10.52 10.99
CA LEU A 197 -8.75 -9.93 9.74
C LEU A 197 -9.29 -11.02 8.80
N PRO A 198 -10.43 -10.78 8.12
CA PRO A 198 -10.92 -11.71 7.12
C PRO A 198 -9.93 -11.76 5.96
N LEU A 199 -9.71 -12.94 5.42
CA LEU A 199 -8.90 -13.13 4.22
C LEU A 199 -9.82 -13.33 3.03
N ALA A 200 -9.53 -12.64 1.94
CA ALA A 200 -10.19 -12.93 0.67
C ALA A 200 -9.74 -14.29 0.12
N ASP A 201 -10.64 -14.98 -0.57
CA ASP A 201 -10.37 -16.31 -1.13
C ASP A 201 -9.34 -16.27 -2.27
N ALA A 202 -9.24 -15.13 -2.98
CA ALA A 202 -8.37 -14.96 -4.12
C ALA A 202 -7.73 -13.56 -4.15
N PRO A 203 -6.51 -13.44 -4.72
CA PRO A 203 -5.92 -12.13 -4.97
C PRO A 203 -6.71 -11.37 -6.04
N THR A 204 -6.68 -10.04 -5.95
CA THR A 204 -7.25 -9.15 -6.96
C THR A 204 -6.56 -9.43 -8.29
N PRO A 205 -7.31 -9.73 -9.37
CA PRO A 205 -6.73 -10.00 -10.67
C PRO A 205 -5.94 -8.78 -11.14
N LYS A 206 -4.65 -8.97 -11.41
CA LYS A 206 -3.83 -7.93 -12.04
C LYS A 206 -4.30 -7.76 -13.48
N LEU A 207 -4.46 -6.51 -13.92
CA LEU A 207 -4.57 -6.19 -15.35
C LEU A 207 -3.33 -6.76 -16.03
N THR A 208 -3.50 -7.89 -16.69
CA THR A 208 -2.43 -8.55 -17.43
C THR A 208 -2.49 -7.92 -18.81
N ILE A 209 -1.39 -7.28 -19.23
CA ILE A 209 -1.27 -6.89 -20.64
C ILE A 209 -1.43 -8.19 -21.43
N PRO A 210 -2.41 -8.30 -22.34
CA PRO A 210 -2.57 -9.51 -23.12
C PRO A 210 -1.23 -9.81 -23.77
N GLN A 211 -0.69 -10.98 -23.46
CA GLN A 211 0.57 -11.46 -24.00
C GLN A 211 0.47 -11.30 -25.50
N GLN A 212 1.25 -10.37 -26.09
CA GLN A 212 1.24 -10.15 -27.53
C GLN A 212 1.48 -11.52 -28.15
N VAL A 213 0.45 -12.03 -28.82
CA VAL A 213 0.55 -13.29 -29.54
C VAL A 213 1.75 -13.12 -30.45
N ALA A 214 2.74 -14.02 -30.31
CA ALA A 214 3.98 -14.03 -31.09
C ALA A 214 3.75 -14.34 -32.58
N GLY A 215 2.62 -13.91 -33.13
CA GLY A 215 2.22 -13.96 -34.52
C GLY A 215 1.99 -12.58 -35.12
N HIS A 216 2.18 -11.49 -34.37
CA HIS A 216 2.36 -10.19 -35.02
C HIS A 216 3.76 -10.18 -35.63
N PRO A 217 3.87 -9.98 -36.97
CA PRO A 217 5.17 -9.78 -37.58
C PRO A 217 5.89 -8.66 -36.82
N GLY A 218 7.21 -8.81 -36.62
CA GLY A 218 8.02 -7.73 -36.05
C GLY A 218 7.78 -6.41 -36.77
N PHE A 219 8.20 -5.29 -36.18
CA PHE A 219 8.06 -3.97 -36.81
C PHE A 219 8.62 -3.95 -38.26
N ASP A 220 9.56 -4.83 -38.56
CA ASP A 220 10.20 -5.07 -39.86
C ASP A 220 9.43 -6.01 -40.82
N GLN A 221 8.33 -6.62 -40.38
CA GLN A 221 7.57 -7.64 -41.13
C GLN A 221 6.11 -7.24 -41.39
N GLY A 222 5.68 -6.04 -41.01
CA GLY A 222 4.39 -5.49 -41.44
C GLY A 222 4.40 -5.17 -42.94
N GLU A 223 3.24 -5.24 -43.60
CA GLU A 223 3.09 -4.70 -44.96
C GLU A 223 3.54 -3.24 -44.95
N GLN A 224 4.48 -2.90 -45.82
CA GLN A 224 4.94 -1.52 -45.97
C GLN A 224 3.71 -0.67 -46.30
N PRO A 225 3.38 0.36 -45.50
CA PRO A 225 2.24 1.21 -45.79
C PRO A 225 2.46 1.83 -47.17
N ILE A 226 1.57 1.51 -48.10
CA ILE A 226 1.57 2.11 -49.43
C ILE A 226 1.12 3.55 -49.22
N VAL A 227 2.09 4.44 -49.03
CA VAL A 227 1.84 5.88 -49.07
C VAL A 227 1.56 6.22 -50.53
N GLU A 228 0.28 6.32 -50.89
CA GLU A 228 -0.11 6.89 -52.17
C GLU A 228 0.38 8.34 -52.21
N LEU A 229 1.52 8.56 -52.85
CA LEU A 229 2.02 9.89 -53.15
C LEU A 229 1.06 10.50 -54.17
N ALA A 230 0.07 11.26 -53.69
CA ALA A 230 -0.84 11.99 -54.54
C ALA A 230 -0.03 12.96 -55.42
N PRO A 231 0.06 12.75 -56.75
CA PRO A 231 0.76 13.69 -57.61
C PRO A 231 0.00 15.02 -57.61
N ARG A 232 0.74 16.14 -57.46
CA ARG A 232 0.16 17.49 -57.55
C ARG A 232 -0.75 17.61 -58.76
N SER A 233 -1.87 18.30 -58.59
CA SER A 233 -2.79 18.58 -59.70
C SER A 233 -2.06 19.41 -60.78
N ASN A 234 -2.45 19.23 -62.04
CA ASN A 234 -1.86 19.98 -63.16
C ASN A 234 -2.03 21.51 -63.02
N ALA A 235 -3.01 21.96 -62.25
CA ALA A 235 -3.22 23.37 -61.94
C ALA A 235 -2.10 23.93 -61.04
N GLU A 236 -1.72 23.21 -59.99
CA GLU A 236 -0.71 23.66 -59.02
C GLU A 236 0.71 23.67 -59.59
N ARG A 237 1.03 22.76 -60.52
CA ARG A 237 2.32 22.79 -61.24
C ARG A 237 2.49 24.02 -62.11
N LYS A 238 1.41 24.51 -62.73
CA LYS A 238 1.45 25.70 -63.61
C LYS A 238 1.61 27.01 -62.84
N LEU A 239 1.20 27.04 -61.56
CA LEU A 239 1.26 28.21 -60.69
C LEU A 239 2.63 28.43 -60.02
N GLY A 240 3.61 27.53 -60.21
CA GLY A 240 4.98 27.72 -59.72
C GLY A 240 5.14 27.77 -58.20
N VAL A 241 4.13 27.34 -57.43
CA VAL A 241 4.15 27.41 -55.97
C VAL A 241 5.12 26.35 -55.41
N PRO A 242 6.10 26.73 -54.57
CA PRO A 242 7.04 25.79 -53.97
C PRO A 242 6.31 24.79 -53.04
N PRO A 243 6.82 23.56 -52.90
CA PRO A 243 6.18 22.55 -52.05
C PRO A 243 6.24 22.97 -50.57
N VAL A 244 5.10 22.93 -49.89
CA VAL A 244 5.03 23.01 -48.43
C VAL A 244 5.19 21.58 -47.91
N THR A 245 6.37 21.23 -47.41
CA THR A 245 6.72 19.85 -47.01
C THR A 245 6.30 19.49 -45.59
N GLU A 246 5.81 20.45 -44.81
CA GLU A 246 5.28 20.21 -43.47
C GLU A 246 3.79 20.52 -43.43
N ALA A 247 3.00 19.54 -43.00
CA ALA A 247 1.66 19.82 -42.53
C ALA A 247 1.80 20.74 -41.30
N ALA A 248 1.05 21.84 -41.26
CA ALA A 248 0.99 22.68 -40.08
C ALA A 248 0.64 21.79 -38.86
N PRO A 249 1.30 21.98 -37.71
CA PRO A 249 1.01 21.21 -36.51
C PRO A 249 -0.50 21.20 -36.27
N VAL A 250 -1.09 20.01 -36.21
CA VAL A 250 -2.47 19.88 -35.74
C VAL A 250 -2.43 20.25 -34.27
N GLU A 251 -3.02 21.38 -33.91
CA GLU A 251 -3.19 21.73 -32.50
C GLU A 251 -3.95 20.58 -31.83
N PRO A 252 -3.39 19.99 -30.75
CA PRO A 252 -4.10 18.95 -30.03
C PRO A 252 -5.40 19.55 -29.51
N LEU A 253 -6.53 18.89 -29.81
CA LEU A 253 -7.81 19.18 -29.19
C LEU A 253 -7.67 18.86 -27.69
N ALA A 254 -7.27 19.87 -26.92
CA ALA A 254 -7.38 19.88 -25.48
C ALA A 254 -8.87 19.97 -25.14
N ASN A 255 -9.54 18.83 -25.08
CA ASN A 255 -10.81 18.72 -24.38
C ASN A 255 -10.51 18.54 -22.88
N GLU A 256 -10.06 19.61 -22.23
CA GLU A 256 -10.37 19.82 -20.82
C GLU A 256 -11.73 20.49 -20.78
N SER A 257 -12.79 19.68 -20.68
CA SER A 257 -14.10 20.16 -20.24
C SER A 257 -14.12 20.02 -18.72
N ASP A 258 -13.61 21.06 -18.06
CA ASP A 258 -14.03 21.40 -16.71
C ASP A 258 -15.29 22.27 -16.78
N GLU A 259 -16.04 22.28 -15.68
CA GLU A 259 -17.27 23.06 -15.37
C GLU A 259 -18.61 22.43 -15.79
N ASN A 260 -19.24 21.71 -14.85
CA ASN A 260 -20.23 22.36 -13.96
C ASN A 260 -20.43 21.59 -12.64
#